data_AF-A0A7V1PX04-F1
#
_entry.id   AF-A0A7V1PX04-F1
#
_cell.length_a   1.000
_cell.length_b   1.000
_cell.length_c   1.000
_cell.angle_alpha   90.00
_cell.angle_beta   90.00
_cell.angle_gamma   90.00
#
_symmetry.space_group_name_H-M   'P 1'
#
loop_
_entity.id
_entity.type
_entity.pdbx_description
1 polymer ?
#
loop_
_entity_poly.entity_id
_entity_poly.type
_entity_poly.pdbx_seq_one_letter_code
_entity_poly.pdbx_strand_id
1 'polypeptide(L)'
;MPIDWDEFESDLNDTIDNAADRTDTKLASRISSITRMTDEEIEELFPKPADVKKLVKLMKIVKSAEDRNSKINKIISNVEELAGTVLTVLEKF
;
A
#
# COMPACT_ATOMS: atom_id res chain seq x y z
N MET A 1 15.68 -6.49 -7.54
CA MET A 1 15.15 -6.05 -8.85
C MET A 1 14.29 -4.82 -8.59
N PRO A 2 14.33 -3.78 -9.44
CA PRO A 2 13.37 -2.70 -9.35
C PRO A 2 11.98 -3.32 -9.53
N ILE A 3 11.08 -3.07 -8.57
CA ILE A 3 9.68 -3.45 -8.70
C ILE A 3 9.10 -2.57 -9.81
N ASP A 4 8.50 -3.18 -10.83
CA ASP A 4 7.67 -2.44 -11.77
C ASP A 4 6.38 -2.06 -11.04
N TRP A 5 6.34 -0.80 -10.59
CA TRP A 5 5.23 -0.29 -9.79
C TRP A 5 3.98 -0.05 -10.61
N ASP A 6 4.10 0.09 -11.92
CA ASP A 6 2.96 0.34 -12.79
C ASP A 6 2.28 -0.99 -13.13
N GLU A 7 3.07 -2.04 -13.41
CA GLU A 7 2.57 -3.42 -13.52
C GLU A 7 1.96 -3.90 -12.20
N PHE A 8 2.65 -3.66 -11.07
CA PHE A 8 2.13 -4.03 -9.75
C PHE A 8 0.81 -3.32 -9.42
N GLU A 9 0.69 -2.02 -9.74
CA GLU A 9 -0.53 -1.25 -9.48
C GLU A 9 -1.69 -1.70 -10.40
N SER A 10 -1.40 -2.04 -11.66
CA SER A 10 -2.39 -2.60 -12.59
C SER A 10 -2.95 -3.93 -12.06
N ASP A 11 -2.06 -4.88 -11.74
CA ASP A 11 -2.44 -6.19 -11.21
C ASP A 11 -3.18 -6.10 -9.88
N LEU A 12 -2.79 -5.13 -9.03
CA LEU A 12 -3.48 -4.87 -7.77
C LEU A 12 -4.87 -4.29 -8.02
N ASN A 13 -5.04 -3.35 -8.95
CA ASN A 13 -6.35 -2.80 -9.28
C ASN A 13 -7.29 -3.88 -9.80
N ASP A 14 -6.80 -4.78 -10.66
CA ASP A 14 -7.59 -5.94 -11.11
C ASP A 14 -7.97 -6.84 -9.93
N THR A 15 -7.06 -7.04 -8.98
CA THR A 15 -7.35 -7.84 -7.77
C THR A 15 -8.35 -7.12 -6.85
N ILE A 16 -8.26 -5.80 -6.73
CA ILE A 16 -9.18 -4.96 -5.94
C ILE A 16 -10.58 -4.96 -6.55
N ASP A 17 -10.70 -4.88 -7.88
CA ASP A 17 -12.00 -4.90 -8.57
C ASP A 17 -12.67 -6.28 -8.45
N ASN A 18 -11.88 -7.34 -8.27
CA ASN A 18 -12.36 -8.69 -7.98
C ASN A 18 -12.59 -8.93 -6.48
N ALA A 19 -11.89 -8.19 -5.61
CA ALA A 19 -12.13 -8.20 -4.18
C ALA A 19 -13.44 -7.45 -3.92
N ALA A 20 -14.37 -8.08 -3.21
CA ALA A 20 -15.65 -7.47 -2.86
C ALA A 20 -15.47 -6.35 -1.81
N ASP A 21 -16.43 -6.16 -0.90
CA ASP A 21 -16.36 -5.11 0.13
C ASP A 21 -15.23 -5.28 1.18
N ARG A 22 -14.44 -6.36 1.09
CA ARG A 22 -13.38 -6.70 2.04
C ARG A 22 -12.10 -7.09 1.33
N THR A 23 -10.98 -6.71 1.92
CA THR A 23 -9.65 -7.16 1.53
C THR A 23 -9.64 -8.69 1.55
N ASP A 24 -9.42 -9.30 0.38
CA ASP A 24 -9.31 -10.74 0.26
C ASP A 24 -7.87 -11.21 0.47
N THR A 25 -7.71 -12.51 0.69
CA THR A 25 -6.40 -13.11 0.94
C THR A 25 -5.44 -12.95 -0.24
N LYS A 26 -5.95 -12.83 -1.48
CA LYS A 26 -5.10 -12.60 -2.66
C LYS A 26 -4.49 -11.20 -2.63
N LEU A 27 -5.30 -10.21 -2.28
CA LEU A 27 -4.91 -8.81 -2.16
C LEU A 27 -3.93 -8.62 -1.01
N ALA A 28 -4.19 -9.25 0.14
CA ALA A 28 -3.29 -9.27 1.28
C ALA A 28 -1.92 -9.90 0.93
N SER A 29 -1.93 -11.07 0.28
CA SER A 29 -0.72 -11.77 -0.14
C SER A 29 0.12 -10.98 -1.14
N ARG A 30 -0.54 -10.22 -2.04
CA ARG A 30 0.17 -9.33 -2.96
C ARG A 30 0.92 -8.23 -2.21
N ILE A 31 0.29 -7.62 -1.20
CA ILE A 31 0.91 -6.54 -0.40
C ILE A 31 1.98 -7.07 0.56
N SER A 32 1.78 -8.23 1.18
CA SER A 32 2.78 -8.80 2.07
C SER A 32 4.10 -9.04 1.35
N SER A 33 4.04 -9.41 0.06
CA SER A 33 5.23 -9.61 -0.78
C SER A 33 6.14 -8.38 -0.94
N ILE A 34 5.60 -7.17 -0.79
CA ILE A 34 6.36 -5.90 -0.94
C ILE A 34 6.58 -5.17 0.39
N THR A 35 5.94 -5.64 1.47
CA THR A 35 6.05 -5.11 2.83
C THR A 35 6.75 -6.10 3.75
N ARG A 36 6.84 -5.78 5.04
CA ARG A 36 7.26 -6.73 6.09
C ARG A 36 6.06 -7.25 6.90
N MET A 37 4.85 -7.02 6.43
CA MET A 37 3.61 -7.39 7.10
C MET A 37 3.16 -8.76 6.61
N THR A 38 2.49 -9.54 7.46
CA THR A 38 1.83 -10.78 7.06
C THR A 38 0.47 -10.48 6.42
N ASP A 39 -0.07 -11.46 5.71
CA ASP A 39 -1.39 -11.37 5.07
C ASP A 39 -2.48 -11.05 6.11
N GLU A 40 -2.44 -11.72 7.26
CA GLU A 40 -3.36 -11.53 8.39
C GLU A 40 -3.31 -10.09 8.94
N GLU A 41 -2.10 -9.54 9.10
CA GLU A 41 -1.91 -8.18 9.58
C GLU A 41 -2.44 -7.13 8.58
N ILE A 42 -2.40 -7.44 7.27
CA ILE A 42 -2.93 -6.55 6.24
C ILE A 42 -4.46 -6.60 6.23
N GLU A 43 -5.06 -7.79 6.37
CA GLU A 43 -6.53 -7.93 6.47
C GLU A 43 -7.08 -7.24 7.73
N GLU A 44 -6.34 -7.30 8.85
CA GLU A 44 -6.74 -6.66 10.11
C GLU A 44 -6.60 -5.14 10.07
N LEU A 45 -5.46 -4.63 9.61
CA LEU A 45 -5.16 -3.19 9.61
C LEU A 45 -5.79 -2.44 8.45
N PHE A 46 -6.00 -3.12 7.32
CA PHE A 46 -6.57 -2.57 6.10
C PHE A 46 -7.70 -3.46 5.59
N PRO A 47 -8.85 -3.54 6.30
CA PRO A 47 -9.95 -4.43 5.95
C PRO A 47 -10.68 -4.01 4.67
N LYS A 48 -10.48 -2.77 4.20
CA LYS A 48 -11.09 -2.25 2.99
C LYS A 48 -10.07 -2.23 1.84
N PRO A 49 -10.45 -2.69 0.63
CA PRO A 49 -9.59 -2.62 -0.55
C PRO A 49 -9.13 -1.19 -0.90
N ALA A 50 -9.96 -0.18 -0.59
CA ALA A 50 -9.60 1.23 -0.77
C ALA A 50 -8.41 1.67 0.11
N ASP A 51 -8.29 1.13 1.32
CA ASP A 51 -7.19 1.51 2.24
C ASP A 51 -5.89 0.76 1.89
N VAL A 52 -6.03 -0.46 1.39
CA VAL A 52 -4.96 -1.24 0.75
C VAL A 52 -4.36 -0.49 -0.44
N LYS A 53 -5.18 0.14 -1.29
CA LYS A 53 -4.70 0.94 -2.44
C LYS A 53 -3.82 2.12 -1.99
N LYS A 54 -4.22 2.80 -0.90
CA LYS A 54 -3.43 3.88 -0.29
C LYS A 54 -2.11 3.39 0.26
N LEU A 55 -2.09 2.19 0.87
CA LEU A 55 -0.85 1.55 1.33
C LEU A 55 0.11 1.28 0.18
N VAL A 56 -0.37 0.79 -0.96
CA VAL A 56 0.48 0.57 -2.14
C VAL A 56 1.04 1.89 -2.66
N LYS A 57 0.22 2.94 -2.73
CA LYS A 57 0.68 4.28 -3.14
C LYS A 57 1.77 4.81 -2.21
N LEU A 58 1.63 4.62 -0.89
CA LEU A 58 2.67 4.96 0.09
C LEU A 58 3.95 4.14 -0.14
N MET A 59 3.82 2.83 -0.34
CA MET A 59 4.96 1.93 -0.58
C MET A 59 5.70 2.28 -1.88
N LYS A 60 4.99 2.66 -2.94
CA LYS A 60 5.56 3.15 -4.21
C LYS A 60 6.45 4.37 -3.95
N ILE A 61 5.99 5.33 -3.15
CA ILE A 61 6.79 6.51 -2.78
C ILE A 61 8.02 6.09 -1.96
N VAL A 62 7.84 5.29 -0.91
CA VAL A 62 8.91 4.90 0.02
C VAL A 62 10.00 4.08 -0.66
N LYS A 63 9.62 3.15 -1.53
CA LYS A 63 10.51 2.22 -2.24
C LYS A 63 11.02 2.76 -3.58
N SER A 64 10.53 3.92 -4.04
CA SER A 64 11.07 4.59 -5.23
C SER A 64 12.58 4.85 -5.09
N ALA A 65 13.28 4.96 -6.21
CA ALA A 65 14.71 5.27 -6.23
C ALA A 65 15.02 6.75 -5.95
N GLU A 66 14.02 7.55 -5.61
CA GLU A 66 14.15 8.99 -5.39
C GLU A 66 14.88 9.32 -4.07
N ASP A 67 15.39 10.54 -3.97
CA ASP A 67 16.00 11.04 -2.76
C ASP A 67 14.95 11.24 -1.64
N ARG A 68 15.44 11.31 -0.40
CA ARG A 68 14.60 11.41 0.79
C ARG A 68 13.69 12.65 0.78
N ASN A 69 14.16 13.78 0.27
CA ASN A 69 13.36 15.02 0.26
C ASN A 69 12.23 14.91 -0.78
N SER A 70 12.52 14.37 -1.96
CA SER A 70 11.50 14.09 -2.98
C SER A 70 10.41 13.16 -2.45
N LYS A 71 10.79 12.11 -1.71
CA LYS A 71 9.82 11.20 -1.05
C LYS A 71 8.95 11.92 -0.03
N ILE A 72 9.55 12.72 0.86
CA ILE A 72 8.83 13.50 1.86
C ILE A 72 7.82 14.44 1.17
N ASN A 73 8.25 15.17 0.14
CA ASN A 73 7.39 16.08 -0.60
C ASN A 73 6.20 15.36 -1.25
N LYS A 74 6.40 14.15 -1.79
CA LYS A 74 5.31 13.34 -2.34
C LYS A 74 4.34 12.84 -1.29
N ILE A 75 4.83 12.45 -0.11
CA ILE A 75 3.96 12.08 1.03
C ILE A 75 3.13 13.29 1.47
N ILE A 76 3.77 14.47 1.65
CA ILE A 76 3.08 15.71 2.01
C ILE A 76 2.03 16.10 0.96
N SER A 77 2.37 15.98 -0.32
CA SER A 77 1.46 16.31 -1.42
C SER A 77 0.23 15.38 -1.50
N ASN A 78 0.29 14.21 -0.87
CA ASN A 78 -0.81 13.24 -0.80
C ASN A 78 -1.26 13.01 0.65
N VAL A 79 -0.97 13.94 1.56
CA VAL A 79 -1.15 13.71 3.00
C VAL A 79 -2.60 13.50 3.39
N GLU A 80 -3.56 14.18 2.76
CA GLU A 80 -4.98 13.99 3.04
C GLU A 80 -5.46 12.55 2.77
N GLU A 81 -4.87 11.92 1.75
CA GLU A 81 -5.19 10.54 1.38
C GLU A 81 -4.37 9.53 2.20
N LEU A 82 -3.09 9.83 2.47
CA LEU A 82 -2.14 8.88 3.06
C LEU A 82 -2.01 8.97 4.58
N ALA A 83 -2.46 10.07 5.22
CA ALA A 83 -2.24 10.29 6.65
C ALA A 83 -2.80 9.17 7.53
N GLY A 84 -4.01 8.68 7.21
CA GLY A 84 -4.62 7.55 7.93
C GLY A 84 -3.77 6.29 7.82
N THR A 85 -3.35 5.94 6.60
CA THR A 85 -2.49 4.77 6.35
C THR A 85 -1.13 4.89 7.03
N VAL A 86 -0.52 6.08 7.01
CA VAL A 86 0.75 6.35 7.70
C VAL A 86 0.59 6.16 9.20
N LEU A 87 -0.49 6.68 9.79
CA LEU A 87 -0.78 6.51 11.23
C LEU A 87 -0.94 5.04 11.59
N THR A 88 -1.75 4.28 10.84
CA THR A 88 -1.95 2.84 11.07
C THR A 88 -0.64 2.05 11.00
N VAL A 89 0.24 2.36 10.04
CA VAL A 89 1.55 1.71 9.94
C VAL A 89 2.45 2.10 11.12
N LEU A 90 2.43 3.37 11.55
CA LEU A 90 3.22 3.83 12.69
C LEU A 90 2.71 3.29 14.04
N GLU A 91 1.41 3.09 14.22
CA GLU A 91 0.84 2.52 15.45
C GLU A 91 1.20 1.03 15.63
N LYS A 92 1.51 0.34 14.54
CA LYS A 92 1.98 -1.06 14.57
C LYS A 92 3.44 -1.19 15.04
N PHE A 93 4.30 -0.21 14.76
CA PHE A 93 5.76 -0.29 14.97
C PHE A 93 6.25 0.61 16.10
#